data_AF-A0A183DDG3-F1
#
_entry.id   AF-A0A183DDG3-F1
#
_cell.length_a   1.000
_cell.length_b   1.000
_cell.length_c   1.000
_cell.angle_alpha   90.00
_cell.angle_beta   90.00
_cell.angle_gamma   90.00
#
_symmetry.space_group_name_H-M   'P 1'
#
loop_
_entity.id
_entity.type
_entity.pdbx_description
1 polymer ?
#
loop_
_entity_poly.entity_id
_entity_poly.type
_entity_poly.pdbx_seq_one_letter_code
_entity_poly.pdbx_strand_id
1 'polypeptide(L)'
;MLGMLRIPVVWIMIYAVVGCAVSLSFLDPTLANHLESFKLTSAVIGLMFLLCGGIYTITAPFWGIIIDKFRCNKLIMFFGSAVTVISMIMIGPAPFLQSEKSLLWIAVALCLLGIAAGALYIPTFQTAIDAVR
;
A
#
# COMPACT_ATOMS: atom_id res chain seq x y z
N MET A 1 -22.46 -8.13 14.43
CA MET A 1 -21.07 -7.61 14.37
C MET A 1 -20.04 -8.65 14.82
N LEU A 2 -20.07 -9.20 16.05
CA LEU A 2 -19.09 -10.24 16.47
C LEU A 2 -19.15 -11.55 15.65
N GLY A 3 -20.27 -11.86 14.98
CA GLY A 3 -20.40 -13.04 14.12
C GLY A 3 -19.40 -13.08 12.94
N MET A 4 -18.95 -11.93 12.45
CA MET A 4 -17.96 -11.85 11.36
C MET A 4 -16.60 -12.42 11.77
N LEU A 5 -16.24 -12.30 13.06
CA LEU A 5 -14.97 -12.81 13.60
C LEU A 5 -14.92 -14.34 13.66
N ARG A 6 -16.06 -15.03 13.47
CA ARG A 6 -16.09 -16.49 13.34
C ARG A 6 -15.64 -16.99 11.96
N ILE A 7 -15.58 -16.11 10.95
CA ILE A 7 -15.17 -16.49 9.60
C ILE A 7 -13.62 -16.48 9.56
N PRO A 8 -12.95 -17.63 9.35
CA PRO A 8 -11.49 -17.71 9.39
C PRO A 8 -10.81 -16.85 8.31
N VAL A 9 -11.49 -16.63 7.18
CA VAL A 9 -11.00 -15.77 6.10
C VAL A 9 -10.83 -14.33 6.57
N VAL A 10 -11.72 -13.81 7.42
CA VAL A 10 -11.69 -12.41 7.90
C VAL A 10 -10.41 -12.12 8.68
N TRP A 11 -9.90 -13.09 9.44
CA TRP A 11 -8.63 -12.94 10.18
C TRP A 11 -7.42 -12.73 9.27
N ILE A 12 -7.37 -13.42 8.13
CA ILE A 12 -6.29 -13.26 7.14
C ILE A 12 -6.35 -11.84 6.56
N MET A 13 -7.54 -11.32 6.29
CA MET A 13 -7.72 -9.95 5.77
C MET A 13 -7.31 -8.90 6.80
N ILE A 14 -7.71 -9.08 8.07
CA ILE A 14 -7.32 -8.21 9.18
C ILE A 14 -5.80 -8.19 9.32
N TYR A 15 -5.16 -9.36 9.30
CA TYR A 15 -3.71 -9.45 9.36
C TYR A 15 -3.03 -8.71 8.22
N ALA A 16 -3.51 -8.88 6.98
CA ALA A 16 -2.98 -8.18 5.82
C ALA A 16 -3.12 -6.64 5.94
N VAL A 17 -4.29 -6.17 6.37
CA VAL A 17 -4.55 -4.73 6.56
C VAL A 17 -3.69 -4.15 7.68
N VAL A 18 -3.61 -4.82 8.82
CA VAL A 18 -2.77 -4.37 9.95
C VAL A 18 -1.31 -4.35 9.55
N GLY A 19 -0.82 -5.38 8.85
CA GLY A 19 0.56 -5.43 8.35
C GLY A 19 0.87 -4.28 7.38
N CYS A 20 -0.05 -3.97 6.47
CA CYS A 20 0.08 -2.85 5.55
C CYS A 20 0.08 -1.49 6.29
N ALA A 21 -0.84 -1.32 7.25
CA ALA A 21 -0.93 -0.10 8.05
C ALA A 21 0.33 0.14 8.87
N VAL A 22 0.86 -0.88 9.55
CA VAL A 22 2.13 -0.80 10.30
C VAL A 22 3.29 -0.44 9.36
N SER A 23 3.33 -1.03 8.16
CA SER A 23 4.38 -0.74 7.19
C SER A 23 4.33 0.70 6.71
N LEU A 24 3.14 1.24 6.40
CA LEU A 24 2.95 2.65 6.04
C LEU A 24 3.30 3.59 7.20
N SER A 25 2.86 3.28 8.42
CA SER A 25 3.20 4.08 9.61
C SER A 25 4.70 4.10 9.92
N PHE A 26 5.42 3.04 9.57
CA PHE A 26 6.88 3.00 9.66
C PHE A 26 7.55 3.77 8.50
N LEU A 27 6.95 3.70 7.32
CA LEU A 27 7.44 4.38 6.12
C LEU A 27 7.41 5.89 6.29
N ASP A 28 6.35 6.45 6.86
CA ASP A 28 6.15 7.90 6.97
C ASP A 28 7.34 8.64 7.63
N PRO A 29 7.73 8.32 8.88
CA PRO A 29 8.90 8.97 9.49
C PRO A 29 10.21 8.60 8.79
N THR A 30 10.33 7.39 8.28
CA THR A 30 11.56 6.91 7.63
C THR A 30 11.82 7.64 6.31
N LEU A 31 10.78 7.81 5.50
CA LEU A 31 10.84 8.52 4.23
C LEU A 31 11.09 10.01 4.44
N ALA A 32 10.45 10.63 5.43
CA ALA A 32 10.68 12.03 5.78
C ALA A 32 12.15 12.26 6.18
N ASN A 33 12.68 11.46 7.12
CA ASN A 33 14.09 11.52 7.52
C ASN A 33 15.04 11.26 6.34
N HIS A 34 14.69 10.29 5.48
CA HIS A 34 15.49 9.96 4.31
C HIS A 34 15.56 11.12 3.32
N LEU A 35 14.43 11.76 2.99
CA LEU A 35 14.36 12.90 2.09
C LEU A 35 14.98 14.17 2.69
N GLU A 36 14.88 14.37 4.01
CA GLU A 36 15.54 15.48 4.71
C GLU A 36 17.07 15.36 4.63
N SER A 37 17.61 14.13 4.62
CA SER A 37 19.04 13.88 4.43
C SER A 37 19.59 14.37 3.06
N PHE A 38 18.71 14.59 2.09
CA PHE A 38 19.04 15.19 0.78
C PHE A 38 19.01 16.72 0.78
N LYS A 39 18.74 17.36 1.92
CA LYS A 39 18.53 18.81 2.04
C LYS A 39 17.42 19.35 1.12
N LEU A 40 16.38 18.54 0.90
CA LEU A 40 15.21 18.92 0.10
C LEU A 40 14.28 19.85 0.89
N THR A 41 13.59 20.75 0.20
CA THR A 41 12.56 21.60 0.80
C THR A 41 11.38 20.76 1.30
N SER A 42 10.79 21.12 2.44
CA SER A 42 9.61 20.45 3.02
C SER A 42 8.43 20.31 2.06
N ALA A 43 8.30 21.22 1.08
CA ALA A 43 7.30 21.13 0.01
C ALA A 43 7.46 19.87 -0.86
N VAL A 44 8.70 19.47 -1.19
CA VAL A 44 8.97 18.27 -2.00
C VAL A 44 8.67 17.00 -1.21
N ILE A 45 8.98 17.00 0.08
CA ILE A 45 8.65 15.90 1.00
C ILE A 45 7.13 15.70 1.05
N GLY A 46 6.38 16.78 1.26
CA GLY A 46 4.92 16.74 1.21
C GLY A 46 4.37 16.24 -0.13
N LEU A 47 5.02 16.62 -1.25
CA LEU A 47 4.61 16.18 -2.59
C LEU A 47 4.81 14.67 -2.80
N MET A 48 5.85 14.07 -2.22
CA MET A 48 6.07 12.61 -2.27
C MET A 48 4.99 11.84 -1.50
N PHE A 49 4.59 12.32 -0.32
CA PHE A 49 3.46 11.75 0.41
C PHE A 49 2.13 11.91 -0.35
N LEU A 50 1.92 13.10 -0.92
CA LEU A 50 0.76 13.38 -1.75
C LEU A 50 0.71 12.46 -2.98
N LEU A 51 1.85 12.14 -3.59
CA LEU A 51 1.93 11.26 -4.74
C LEU A 51 1.49 9.82 -4.39
N CYS A 52 1.92 9.29 -3.24
CA CYS A 52 1.44 7.99 -2.75
C CYS A 52 -0.08 7.98 -2.51
N GLY A 53 -0.59 8.96 -1.77
CA GLY A 53 -2.02 9.09 -1.49
C GLY A 53 -2.87 9.39 -2.74
N GLY A 54 -2.32 10.17 -3.66
CA GLY A 54 -2.94 10.52 -4.94
C GLY A 54 -3.07 9.32 -5.86
N ILE A 55 -2.03 8.50 -5.97
CA ILE A 55 -2.07 7.26 -6.77
C ILE A 55 -3.02 6.24 -6.15
N TYR A 56 -3.04 6.10 -4.82
CA TYR A 56 -4.08 5.33 -4.15
C TYR A 56 -5.49 5.82 -4.53
N THR A 57 -5.72 7.14 -4.53
CA THR A 57 -7.02 7.73 -4.88
C THR A 57 -7.42 7.47 -6.34
N ILE A 58 -6.49 7.59 -7.27
CA ILE A 58 -6.73 7.33 -8.70
C ILE A 58 -6.97 5.84 -8.97
N THR A 59 -6.22 4.98 -8.29
CA THR A 59 -6.32 3.52 -8.47
C THR A 59 -7.51 2.92 -7.74
N ALA A 60 -8.08 3.63 -6.76
CA ALA A 60 -9.23 3.17 -6.00
C ALA A 60 -10.45 2.79 -6.87
N PRO A 61 -10.99 3.67 -7.75
CA PRO A 61 -12.10 3.29 -8.62
C PRO A 61 -11.74 2.17 -9.59
N PHE A 62 -10.49 2.10 -10.05
CA PHE A 62 -10.02 1.05 -10.94
C PHE A 62 -10.10 -0.33 -10.29
N TRP A 63 -9.60 -0.46 -9.06
CA TRP A 63 -9.72 -1.71 -8.30
C TRP A 63 -11.16 -2.06 -7.97
N GLY A 64 -11.99 -1.08 -7.62
CA GLY A 64 -13.43 -1.29 -7.38
C GLY A 64 -14.15 -1.91 -8.58
N ILE A 65 -13.95 -1.35 -9.78
CA ILE A 65 -14.56 -1.88 -11.02
C ILE A 65 -14.06 -3.30 -11.32
N ILE A 66 -12.77 -3.58 -11.12
CA ILE A 66 -12.20 -4.91 -11.33
C ILE A 66 -12.84 -5.93 -10.38
N ILE A 67 -12.98 -5.58 -9.11
CA ILE A 67 -13.55 -6.48 -8.11
C ILE A 67 -15.01 -6.77 -8.42
N ASP A 68 -15.78 -5.74 -8.77
CA ASP A 68 -17.20 -5.89 -9.11
C ASP A 68 -17.40 -6.79 -10.33
N LYS A 69 -16.50 -6.71 -11.33
CA LYS A 69 -16.60 -7.48 -12.57
C LYS A 69 -16.09 -8.92 -12.44
N PHE A 70 -15.00 -9.16 -11.73
CA PHE A 70 -14.34 -10.47 -11.68
C PHE A 70 -14.59 -11.24 -10.37
N ARG A 71 -15.10 -10.60 -9.31
CA ARG A 71 -15.31 -11.20 -7.97
C ARG A 71 -14.07 -11.93 -7.42
N CYS A 72 -12.88 -11.45 -7.78
CA CYS A 72 -11.60 -12.07 -7.44
C CYS A 72 -10.90 -11.42 -6.22
N ASN A 73 -11.66 -11.08 -5.17
CA ASN A 73 -11.17 -10.29 -4.02
C ASN A 73 -9.88 -10.88 -3.40
N LYS A 74 -9.85 -12.20 -3.17
CA LYS A 74 -8.70 -12.88 -2.54
C LYS A 74 -7.43 -12.78 -3.39
N LEU A 75 -7.58 -12.87 -4.71
CA LEU A 75 -6.45 -12.90 -5.65
C LEU A 75 -5.85 -11.50 -5.79
N ILE A 76 -6.70 -10.48 -5.80
CA ILE A 76 -6.30 -9.06 -5.80
C ILE A 76 -5.57 -8.71 -4.50
N MET A 77 -6.03 -9.24 -3.36
CA MET A 77 -5.34 -9.03 -2.08
C MET A 77 -3.98 -9.70 -2.01
N PHE A 78 -3.86 -10.93 -2.53
CA PHE A 78 -2.57 -11.62 -2.62
C PHE A 78 -1.61 -10.86 -3.55
N PHE A 79 -2.12 -10.35 -4.67
CA PHE A 79 -1.35 -9.49 -5.55
C PHE A 79 -0.90 -8.20 -4.84
N GLY A 80 -1.83 -7.51 -4.17
CA GLY A 80 -1.53 -6.30 -3.42
C GLY A 80 -0.46 -6.53 -2.35
N SER A 81 -0.54 -7.62 -1.58
CA SER A 81 0.45 -7.91 -0.54
C SER A 81 1.83 -8.21 -1.13
N ALA A 82 1.92 -8.95 -2.23
CA ALA A 82 3.17 -9.19 -2.95
C ALA A 82 3.79 -7.88 -3.46
N VAL A 83 2.98 -6.99 -4.05
CA VAL A 83 3.44 -5.68 -4.54
C VAL A 83 3.88 -4.78 -3.38
N THR A 84 3.20 -4.81 -2.23
CA THR A 84 3.64 -4.10 -1.02
C THR A 84 5.03 -4.55 -0.57
N VAL A 85 5.28 -5.86 -0.52
CA VAL A 85 6.62 -6.39 -0.17
C VAL A 85 7.67 -5.90 -1.15
N ILE A 86 7.40 -5.97 -2.46
CA ILE A 86 8.31 -5.48 -3.50
C ILE A 86 8.60 -3.97 -3.33
N SER A 87 7.56 -3.17 -3.10
CA SER A 87 7.70 -1.72 -2.89
C SER A 87 8.54 -1.40 -1.64
N MET A 88 8.34 -2.13 -0.55
CA MET A 88 9.11 -1.95 0.68
C MET A 88 10.58 -2.34 0.51
N ILE A 89 10.87 -3.38 -0.27
CA ILE A 89 12.25 -3.76 -0.63
C ILE A 89 12.89 -2.68 -1.52
N MET A 90 12.13 -2.04 -2.40
CA MET A 90 12.63 -0.95 -3.25
C MET A 90 12.86 0.35 -2.48
N ILE A 91 12.05 0.67 -1.46
CA ILE A 91 12.24 1.86 -0.61
C ILE A 91 13.37 1.63 0.40
N GLY A 92 13.48 0.41 0.94
CA GLY A 92 14.59 0.02 1.78
C GLY A 92 15.91 0.07 1.01
N PRO A 93 17.01 0.58 1.60
CA PRO A 93 18.32 0.53 0.96
C PRO A 93 18.77 -0.93 0.91
N ALA A 94 18.41 -1.65 -0.15
CA ALA A 94 18.90 -3.00 -0.36
C ALA A 94 20.42 -2.91 -0.54
N PRO A 95 21.23 -3.59 0.31
CA PRO A 95 22.70 -3.56 0.20
C PRO A 95 23.22 -4.11 -1.13
N PHE A 96 22.35 -4.73 -1.95
CA PHE A 96 22.62 -5.19 -3.30
C PHE A 96 22.47 -4.11 -4.39
N LEU A 97 21.81 -2.99 -4.11
CA LEU A 97 21.58 -1.92 -5.08
C LEU A 97 22.43 -0.70 -4.69
N GLN A 98 23.70 -0.69 -5.09
CA GLN A 98 24.60 0.47 -5.03
C GLN A 98 24.19 1.59 -6.02
N SER A 99 22.89 1.81 -6.24
CA SER A 99 22.44 2.92 -7.06
C SER A 99 22.51 4.20 -6.24
N GLU A 100 23.14 5.22 -6.80
CA GLU A 100 23.08 6.59 -6.32
C GLU A 100 21.63 6.93 -5.97
N LYS A 101 21.38 7.12 -4.67
CA LYS A 101 20.38 7.99 -4.04
C LYS A 101 19.49 8.77 -5.04
N SER A 102 18.63 8.08 -5.79
CA SER A 102 17.83 8.69 -6.85
C SER A 102 16.41 8.89 -6.33
N LEU A 103 16.03 10.15 -6.20
CA LEU A 103 14.71 10.58 -5.75
C LEU A 103 13.60 9.99 -6.64
N LEU A 104 13.89 9.78 -7.93
CA LEU A 104 13.01 9.12 -8.87
C LEU A 104 12.71 7.67 -8.49
N TRP A 105 13.70 6.94 -7.96
CA TRP A 105 13.51 5.55 -7.56
C TRP A 105 12.52 5.44 -6.40
N ILE A 106 12.67 6.33 -5.43
CA ILE A 106 11.78 6.44 -4.27
C ILE A 106 10.36 6.80 -4.74
N ALA A 107 10.23 7.76 -5.65
CA ALA A 107 8.93 8.14 -6.22
C ALA A 107 8.24 6.95 -6.92
N VAL A 108 8.96 6.17 -7.72
CA VAL A 108 8.41 4.96 -8.37
C VAL A 108 7.97 3.93 -7.34
N ALA A 109 8.75 3.73 -6.28
CA ALA A 109 8.38 2.79 -5.23
C ALA A 109 7.14 3.24 -4.43
N LEU A 110 7.01 4.54 -4.16
CA LEU A 110 5.81 5.16 -3.58
C LEU A 110 4.58 5.03 -4.49
N CYS A 111 4.75 5.17 -5.82
CA CYS A 111 3.67 4.88 -6.77
C CYS A 111 3.20 3.43 -6.63
N LEU A 112 4.14 2.50 -6.59
CA LEU A 112 3.86 1.07 -6.48
C LEU A 112 3.13 0.76 -5.16
N LEU A 113 3.58 1.37 -4.06
CA LEU A 113 2.97 1.25 -2.74
C LEU A 113 1.54 1.79 -2.72
N GLY A 114 1.28 2.93 -3.38
CA GLY A 114 -0.07 3.49 -3.51
C GLY A 114 -1.03 2.56 -4.27
N ILE A 115 -0.56 1.95 -5.37
CA ILE A 115 -1.32 0.94 -6.12
C ILE A 115 -1.61 -0.28 -5.24
N ALA A 116 -0.60 -0.77 -4.51
CA ALA A 116 -0.70 -1.94 -3.64
C ALA A 116 -1.67 -1.71 -2.48
N ALA A 117 -1.62 -0.52 -1.86
CA ALA A 117 -2.56 -0.12 -0.81
C ALA A 117 -4.01 -0.14 -1.31
N GLY A 118 -4.26 0.34 -2.54
CA GLY A 118 -5.57 0.27 -3.19
C GLY A 118 -6.06 -1.17 -3.36
N ALA A 119 -5.17 -2.04 -3.87
CA ALA A 119 -5.44 -3.46 -4.05
C ALA A 119 -5.64 -4.23 -2.74
N LEU A 120 -5.19 -3.72 -1.59
CA LEU A 120 -5.42 -4.34 -0.29
C LEU A 120 -6.69 -3.84 0.40
N TYR A 121 -6.86 -2.52 0.49
CA TYR A 121 -7.93 -1.92 1.28
C TYR A 121 -9.31 -2.14 0.67
N ILE A 122 -9.46 -1.94 -0.64
CA ILE A 122 -10.75 -2.00 -1.32
C ILE A 122 -11.40 -3.40 -1.25
N PRO A 123 -10.72 -4.48 -1.66
CA PRO A 123 -11.31 -5.82 -1.55
C PRO A 123 -11.53 -6.23 -0.10
N THR A 124 -10.71 -5.75 0.85
CA THR A 124 -10.93 -6.03 2.27
C THR A 124 -12.22 -5.40 2.76
N PHE A 125 -12.45 -4.12 2.47
CA PHE A 125 -13.69 -3.44 2.86
C PHE A 125 -14.92 -4.03 2.15
N GLN A 126 -14.84 -4.32 0.86
CA GLN A 126 -15.94 -4.97 0.15
C GLN A 126 -16.26 -6.36 0.72
N THR A 127 -15.25 -7.19 0.97
CA THR A 127 -15.48 -8.53 1.56
C THR A 127 -16.03 -8.45 2.98
N ALA A 128 -15.61 -7.45 3.76
CA ALA A 128 -16.16 -7.22 5.10
C ALA A 128 -17.64 -6.81 5.05
N ILE A 129 -18.04 -5.99 4.07
CA ILE A 129 -19.44 -5.60 3.85
C ILE A 129 -20.27 -6.80 3.36
N ASP A 130 -19.75 -7.56 2.39
CA ASP A 130 -20.42 -8.74 1.85
C ASP A 130 -20.60 -9.84 2.89
N ALA A 131 -19.69 -9.97 3.85
CA ALA A 131 -19.81 -10.92 4.96
C ALA A 131 -20.90 -10.56 5.98
N VAL A 132 -21.45 -9.34 5.94
CA VAL A 132 -22.51 -8.86 6.84
C VAL A 132 -23.90 -8.94 6.21
N ARG A 133 -23.97 -9.05 4.87
CA ARG A 133 -25.21 -9.29 4.13
C ARG A 133 -25.62 -10.76 4.21
#